data_AF-A0A367Q1H5-F1
#
_entry.id   AF-A0A367Q1H5-F1
#
_cell.length_a   1.000
_cell.length_b   1.000
_cell.length_c   1.000
_cell.angle_alpha   90.00
_cell.angle_beta   90.00
_cell.angle_gamma   90.00
#
_symmetry.space_group_name_H-M   'P 1'
#
loop_
_entity.id
_entity.type
_entity.pdbx_description
1 polymer ?
#
loop_
_entity_poly.entity_id
_entity_poly.type
_entity_poly.pdbx_seq_one_letter_code
_entity_poly.pdbx_strand_id
1 'polypeptide(L)'
;MPNFSKIIAFTLTSVGFYSASILLLKPVFAGEPIIDKNCQYHQRTQETFQKIPPQNQGKTFQTSAFQVNNQKYALQLLKFPNSTGVLCLWKPNARRLERLADLSVIQDKVIEKIEKDVSKPANYIVTVRGDKTEEILKTIYRLNLTNPNQPQLTPLIRVYKK
;
A
#
# COMPACT_ATOMS: atom_id res chain seq x y z
N MET A 1 3.05 73.12 -53.43
CA MET A 1 3.14 71.68 -53.12
C MET A 1 3.75 71.55 -51.73
N PRO A 2 3.04 71.00 -50.73
CA PRO A 2 3.44 71.11 -49.33
C PRO A 2 4.50 70.05 -48.96
N ASN A 3 5.45 70.50 -48.13
CA ASN A 3 6.54 69.74 -47.53
C ASN A 3 6.02 68.66 -46.57
N PHE A 4 6.37 67.40 -46.82
CA PHE A 4 6.14 66.28 -45.90
C PHE A 4 7.16 66.34 -44.75
N SER A 5 6.82 67.11 -43.73
CA SER A 5 7.39 66.99 -42.40
C SER A 5 6.57 65.99 -41.59
N LYS A 6 7.26 65.23 -40.74
CA LYS A 6 6.82 64.59 -39.50
C LYS A 6 6.44 63.09 -39.49
N ILE A 7 7.11 62.45 -38.54
CA ILE A 7 6.77 61.28 -37.71
C ILE A 7 7.15 59.89 -38.24
N ILE A 8 8.44 59.58 -38.07
CA ILE A 8 8.89 58.21 -37.78
C ILE A 8 8.31 57.85 -36.40
N ALA A 9 7.17 57.17 -36.37
CA ALA A 9 6.62 56.61 -35.15
C ALA A 9 7.24 55.22 -34.92
N PHE A 10 8.25 55.18 -34.05
CA PHE A 10 8.76 53.96 -33.44
C PHE A 10 7.61 53.21 -32.75
N THR A 11 7.20 52.05 -33.27
CA THR A 11 6.33 51.12 -32.56
C THR A 11 7.19 50.06 -31.88
N LEU A 12 7.65 50.36 -30.66
CA LEU A 12 8.16 49.35 -29.73
C LEU A 12 7.16 49.11 -28.60
N THR A 13 6.95 47.82 -28.32
CA THR A 13 6.42 47.21 -27.09
C THR A 13 4.91 47.24 -26.83
N SER A 14 4.30 46.05 -26.84
CA SER A 14 3.64 45.53 -25.63
C SER A 14 3.75 44.01 -25.57
N VAL A 15 4.73 43.58 -24.78
CA VAL A 15 4.90 42.33 -24.03
C VAL A 15 3.75 41.31 -24.15
N GLY A 16 4.05 40.16 -24.75
CA GLY A 16 3.22 38.97 -24.66
C GLY A 16 3.11 38.52 -23.20
N PHE A 17 1.89 38.49 -22.67
CA PHE A 17 1.57 37.79 -21.44
C PHE A 17 1.66 36.28 -21.71
N TYR A 18 2.87 35.73 -21.66
CA TYR A 18 3.04 34.31 -21.39
C TYR A 18 2.68 34.10 -19.92
N SER A 19 1.41 33.80 -19.66
CA SER A 19 0.96 33.28 -18.38
C SER A 19 1.73 31.97 -18.14
N ALA A 20 2.82 32.06 -17.37
CA ALA A 20 3.45 30.89 -16.79
C ALA A 20 2.41 30.28 -15.83
N SER A 21 1.71 29.27 -16.31
CA SER A 21 0.91 28.39 -15.46
C SER A 21 1.88 27.63 -14.56
N ILE A 22 2.29 28.26 -13.46
CA ILE A 22 3.06 27.58 -12.42
C ILE A 22 2.08 26.57 -11.81
N LEU A 23 2.13 25.33 -12.27
CA LEU A 23 1.44 24.22 -11.63
C LEU A 23 1.92 24.20 -10.17
N LEU A 24 1.04 24.61 -9.25
CA LEU A 24 1.24 24.52 -7.81
C LEU A 24 1.35 23.04 -7.42
N LEU A 25 2.56 22.48 -7.56
CA LEU A 25 2.87 21.17 -7.04
C LEU A 25 2.82 21.25 -5.52
N LYS A 26 1.93 20.45 -4.91
CA LYS A 26 1.87 20.36 -3.44
C LYS A 26 3.25 19.90 -2.94
N PRO A 27 3.79 20.51 -1.87
CA PRO A 27 5.08 20.10 -1.33
C PRO A 27 4.99 18.64 -0.88
N VAL A 28 5.89 17.80 -1.42
CA VAL A 28 6.06 16.41 -1.02
C VAL A 28 7.30 16.33 -0.14
N PHE A 29 7.12 15.80 1.07
CA PHE A 29 8.23 15.54 1.98
C PHE A 29 9.07 14.36 1.48
N ALA A 30 10.37 14.41 1.76
CA ALA A 30 11.28 13.31 1.47
C ALA A 30 10.95 12.05 2.30
N GLY A 31 11.32 10.88 1.76
CA GLY A 31 11.19 9.57 2.42
C GLY A 31 10.25 8.60 1.71
N GLU A 32 10.04 7.43 2.31
CA GLU A 32 9.18 6.37 1.77
C GLU A 32 7.69 6.75 1.77
N PRO A 33 6.93 6.36 0.74
CA PRO A 33 5.49 6.59 0.70
C PRO A 33 4.80 6.01 1.94
N ILE A 34 3.74 6.69 2.40
CA ILE A 34 2.95 6.23 3.54
C ILE A 34 2.05 5.09 3.07
N ILE A 35 2.08 3.95 3.77
CA ILE A 35 1.20 2.82 3.51
C ILE A 35 0.12 2.78 4.58
N ASP A 36 -1.15 2.72 4.19
CA ASP A 36 -2.25 2.58 5.13
C ASP A 36 -2.66 1.13 5.39
N LYS A 37 -3.62 0.94 6.31
CA LYS A 37 -4.19 -0.38 6.63
C LYS A 37 -4.91 -1.05 5.46
N ASN A 38 -5.29 -0.31 4.42
CA ASN A 38 -5.93 -0.82 3.22
C ASN A 38 -4.91 -1.18 2.12
N CYS A 39 -3.61 -1.15 2.46
CA CYS A 39 -2.49 -1.42 1.56
C CYS A 39 -2.33 -0.37 0.45
N GLN A 40 -2.87 0.84 0.64
CA GLN A 40 -2.74 1.92 -0.32
C GLN A 40 -1.48 2.73 -0.01
N TYR A 41 -0.77 3.09 -1.08
CA TYR A 41 0.39 3.97 -1.01
C TYR A 41 -0.05 5.41 -1.21
N HIS A 42 0.38 6.27 -0.31
CA HIS A 42 0.08 7.68 -0.32
C HIS A 42 1.38 8.49 -0.39
N GLN A 43 1.38 9.54 -1.19
CA GLN A 43 2.48 10.51 -1.18
C GLN A 43 2.58 11.17 0.18
N ARG A 44 3.81 11.45 0.61
CA ARG A 44 4.13 12.14 1.87
C ARG A 44 3.82 13.63 1.77
N THR A 45 2.55 14.01 1.80
CA THR A 45 2.13 15.41 1.90
C THR A 45 1.70 15.72 3.33
N GLN A 46 1.64 17.01 3.69
CA GLN A 46 1.13 17.43 4.99
C GLN A 46 -0.30 16.93 5.24
N GLU A 47 -1.15 16.94 4.20
CA GLU A 47 -2.52 16.42 4.26
C GLU A 47 -2.55 14.93 4.58
N THR A 48 -1.71 14.12 3.93
CA THR A 48 -1.63 12.68 4.18
C THR A 48 -1.14 12.38 5.59
N PHE A 49 -0.12 13.10 6.06
CA PHE A 49 0.40 12.93 7.41
C PHE A 49 -0.63 13.22 8.51
N GLN A 50 -1.49 14.22 8.29
CA GLN A 50 -2.59 14.53 9.19
C GLN A 50 -3.68 13.45 9.16
N LYS A 51 -4.01 12.93 7.96
CA LYS A 51 -5.03 11.88 7.78
C LYS A 51 -4.57 10.49 8.25
N ILE A 52 -3.29 10.17 8.09
CA ILE A 52 -2.69 8.88 8.40
C ILE A 52 -1.54 9.12 9.39
N PRO A 53 -1.86 9.23 10.69
CA PRO A 53 -0.87 9.53 11.71
C PRO A 53 0.09 8.34 11.88
N PRO A 54 1.30 8.54 12.44
CA PRO A 54 2.37 7.52 12.48
C PRO A 54 1.96 6.13 12.99
N GLN A 55 1.07 6.06 13.99
CA GLN A 55 0.53 4.82 14.53
C GLN A 55 -0.29 3.98 13.52
N ASN A 56 -0.77 4.60 12.45
CA ASN A 56 -1.53 3.99 11.37
C ASN A 56 -0.72 3.84 10.08
N GLN A 57 0.60 4.07 10.12
CA GLN A 57 1.49 3.90 8.98
C GLN A 57 2.10 2.50 9.02
N GLY A 58 1.82 1.71 7.99
CA GLY A 58 2.35 0.37 7.83
C GLY A 58 3.75 0.39 7.21
N LYS A 59 4.57 -0.59 7.56
CA LYS A 59 5.84 -0.89 6.90
C LYS A 59 5.79 -2.28 6.30
N THR A 60 6.32 -2.45 5.08
CA THR A 60 6.48 -3.78 4.48
C THR A 60 7.50 -4.58 5.26
N PHE A 61 7.04 -5.65 5.91
CA PHE A 61 7.89 -6.54 6.69
C PHE A 61 8.38 -7.73 5.85
N GLN A 62 7.51 -8.25 4.99
CA GLN A 62 7.84 -9.39 4.13
C GLN A 62 7.09 -9.28 2.80
N THR A 63 7.75 -9.67 1.71
CA THR A 63 7.14 -9.83 0.38
C THR A 63 7.47 -11.22 -0.15
N SER A 64 6.47 -11.92 -0.67
CA SER A 64 6.66 -13.25 -1.26
C SER A 64 5.95 -13.35 -2.60
N ALA A 65 6.72 -13.59 -3.65
CA ALA A 65 6.20 -13.78 -5.01
C ALA A 65 5.66 -15.20 -5.20
N PHE A 66 4.59 -15.31 -5.98
CA PHE A 66 4.02 -16.60 -6.38
C PHE A 66 3.33 -16.49 -7.74
N GLN A 67 3.03 -17.64 -8.35
CA GLN A 67 2.40 -17.71 -9.65
C GLN A 67 1.21 -18.66 -9.59
N VAL A 68 0.11 -18.23 -10.19
CA VAL A 68 -1.15 -18.97 -10.32
C VAL A 68 -1.73 -18.62 -11.68
N ASN A 69 -2.23 -19.62 -12.43
CA ASN A 69 -2.85 -19.40 -13.75
C ASN A 69 -2.00 -18.54 -14.69
N ASN A 70 -0.68 -18.80 -14.72
CA ASN A 70 0.32 -18.05 -15.50
C ASN A 70 0.43 -16.55 -15.20
N GLN A 71 -0.14 -16.09 -14.09
CA GLN A 71 -0.03 -14.72 -13.62
C GLN A 71 0.83 -14.66 -12.36
N LYS A 72 1.74 -13.69 -12.33
CA LYS A 72 2.62 -13.42 -11.18
C LYS A 72 1.89 -12.53 -10.19
N TYR A 73 1.90 -12.93 -8.93
CA TYR A 73 1.33 -12.22 -7.79
C TYR A 73 2.42 -12.04 -6.73
N ALA A 74 2.18 -11.13 -5.78
CA ALA A 74 3.01 -11.03 -4.58
C ALA A 74 2.13 -10.85 -3.35
N LEU A 75 2.37 -11.67 -2.33
CA LEU A 75 1.80 -11.49 -1.00
C LEU A 75 2.75 -10.63 -0.18
N GLN A 76 2.24 -9.57 0.43
CA GLN A 76 2.98 -8.72 1.35
C GLN A 76 2.36 -8.76 2.74
N LEU A 77 3.23 -8.80 3.75
CA LEU A 77 2.87 -8.55 5.14
C LEU A 77 3.31 -7.15 5.51
N LEU A 78 2.34 -6.31 5.85
CA LEU A 78 2.59 -5.03 6.49
C LEU A 78 2.58 -5.18 8.01
N LYS A 79 3.46 -4.46 8.70
CA LYS A 79 3.49 -4.34 10.16
C LYS A 79 3.25 -2.90 10.57
N PHE A 80 2.42 -2.72 11.59
CA PHE A 80 2.11 -1.43 12.18
C PHE A 80 2.85 -1.26 13.52
N PRO A 81 3.00 -0.03 14.03
CA PRO A 81 3.74 0.24 15.27
C PRO A 81 3.24 -0.54 16.50
N ASN A 82 1.95 -0.87 16.54
CA ASN A 82 1.35 -1.72 17.59
C ASN A 82 1.59 -3.23 17.38
N SER A 83 2.50 -3.62 16.49
CA SER A 83 2.82 -5.01 16.11
C SER A 83 1.73 -5.78 15.35
N THR A 84 0.59 -5.17 15.03
CA THR A 84 -0.43 -5.82 14.20
C THR A 84 0.05 -5.97 12.77
N GLY A 85 -0.47 -7.00 12.11
CA GLY A 85 -0.13 -7.37 10.74
C GLY A 85 -1.33 -7.21 9.81
N VAL A 86 -1.07 -6.76 8.59
CA VAL A 86 -2.05 -6.73 7.50
C VAL A 86 -1.48 -7.47 6.30
N LEU A 87 -2.28 -8.35 5.72
CA LEU A 87 -1.94 -9.07 4.50
C LEU A 87 -2.49 -8.36 3.27
N CYS A 88 -1.59 -8.08 2.34
CA CYS A 88 -1.84 -7.38 1.09
C CYS A 88 -1.44 -8.26 -0.10
N LEU A 89 -2.24 -8.23 -1.16
CA LEU A 89 -1.98 -8.91 -2.39
C LEU A 89 -1.72 -7.89 -3.50
N TRP A 90 -0.55 -7.97 -4.11
CA TRP A 90 -0.29 -7.29 -5.37
C TRP A 90 -0.85 -8.12 -6.51
N LYS A 91 -1.75 -7.51 -7.30
CA LYS A 91 -2.37 -8.12 -8.48
C LYS A 91 -1.79 -7.50 -9.75
N PRO A 92 -1.40 -8.30 -10.75
CA PRO A 92 -0.80 -7.79 -11.98
C PRO A 92 -1.77 -6.90 -12.78
N ASN A 93 -3.05 -7.28 -12.83
CA ASN A 93 -4.05 -6.57 -13.63
C ASN A 93 -4.45 -5.22 -13.01
N ALA A 94 -4.44 -5.13 -11.68
CA ALA A 94 -4.83 -3.91 -10.97
C ALA A 94 -3.66 -2.95 -10.76
N ARG A 95 -2.41 -3.41 -10.97
CA ARG A 95 -1.16 -2.69 -10.71
C ARG A 95 -1.11 -1.98 -9.34
N ARG A 96 -1.87 -2.50 -8.38
CA ARG A 96 -2.01 -1.96 -7.02
C ARG A 96 -1.98 -3.08 -6.01
N LEU A 97 -1.56 -2.73 -4.80
CA LEU A 97 -1.73 -3.59 -3.64
C LEU A 97 -3.17 -3.46 -3.14
N GLU A 98 -3.76 -4.59 -2.81
CA GLU A 98 -5.09 -4.66 -2.21
C GLU A 98 -5.00 -5.46 -0.93
N ARG A 99 -5.64 -4.98 0.13
CA ARG A 99 -5.85 -5.78 1.33
C ARG A 99 -6.62 -7.06 0.98
N LEU A 100 -6.15 -8.22 1.44
CA LEU A 100 -6.89 -9.47 1.25
C LEU A 100 -8.23 -9.40 1.99
N ALA A 101 -9.32 -9.50 1.22
CA ALA A 101 -10.69 -9.58 1.73
C ALA A 101 -10.95 -10.91 2.44
N ASP A 102 -12.00 -10.97 3.26
CA ASP A 102 -12.53 -12.19 3.90
C ASP A 102 -11.56 -12.94 4.84
N LEU A 103 -10.52 -12.24 5.33
CA LEU A 103 -9.52 -12.76 6.26
C LEU A 103 -9.57 -12.05 7.63
N SER A 104 -10.74 -11.58 8.06
CA SER A 104 -10.90 -10.79 9.31
C SER A 104 -10.34 -11.47 10.56
N VAL A 105 -10.31 -12.80 10.59
CA VAL A 105 -9.77 -13.61 11.70
C VAL A 105 -8.27 -13.40 11.92
N ILE A 106 -7.53 -13.02 10.87
CA ILE A 106 -6.07 -12.83 10.94
C ILE A 106 -5.62 -11.39 10.62
N GLN A 107 -6.46 -10.62 9.94
CA GLN A 107 -6.18 -9.23 9.61
C GLN A 107 -6.24 -8.36 10.89
N ASP A 108 -5.34 -7.37 10.98
CA ASP A 108 -5.18 -6.49 12.15
C ASP A 108 -4.84 -7.22 13.46
N LYS A 109 -4.49 -8.50 13.41
CA LYS A 109 -3.98 -9.28 14.55
C LYS A 109 -2.46 -9.27 14.58
N VAL A 110 -1.86 -9.73 15.67
CA VAL A 110 -0.41 -9.89 15.76
C VAL A 110 0.00 -11.15 14.97
N ILE A 111 0.30 -10.96 13.68
CA ILE A 111 0.85 -12.00 12.81
C ILE A 111 2.33 -12.20 13.15
N GLU A 112 2.69 -13.31 13.80
CA GLU A 112 4.06 -13.56 14.22
C GLU A 112 4.96 -13.92 13.04
N LYS A 113 4.44 -14.73 12.10
CA LYS A 113 5.22 -15.27 10.99
C LYS A 113 4.33 -15.66 9.82
N ILE A 114 4.88 -15.51 8.61
CA ILE A 114 4.30 -16.06 7.38
C ILE A 114 5.36 -16.84 6.62
N GLU A 115 5.03 -18.07 6.28
CA GLU A 115 5.94 -18.97 5.56
C GLU A 115 5.26 -19.49 4.32
N LYS A 116 5.97 -19.50 3.20
CA LYS A 116 5.46 -20.12 1.97
C LYS A 116 5.56 -21.64 2.11
N ASP A 117 4.48 -22.34 1.80
CA ASP A 117 4.49 -23.80 1.74
C ASP A 117 5.27 -24.23 0.49
N VAL A 118 6.39 -24.93 0.69
CA VAL A 118 7.25 -25.38 -0.41
C VAL A 118 6.60 -26.47 -1.26
N SER A 119 5.65 -27.23 -0.69
CA SER A 119 4.98 -28.33 -1.37
C SER A 119 3.80 -27.87 -2.22
N LYS A 120 3.22 -26.71 -1.90
CA LYS A 120 2.01 -26.19 -2.54
C LYS A 120 2.23 -24.76 -3.02
N PRO A 121 2.32 -24.52 -4.34
CA PRO A 121 2.43 -23.16 -4.85
C PRO A 121 1.23 -22.32 -4.36
N ALA A 122 1.47 -21.04 -4.09
CA ALA A 122 0.47 -20.09 -3.59
C ALA A 122 -0.17 -20.44 -2.22
N ASN A 123 0.39 -21.37 -1.46
CA ASN A 123 -0.05 -21.66 -0.09
C ASN A 123 0.95 -21.09 0.92
N TYR A 124 0.42 -20.61 2.04
CA TYR A 124 1.18 -20.00 3.11
C TYR A 124 0.71 -20.51 4.47
N ILE A 125 1.64 -20.64 5.40
CA ILE A 125 1.37 -20.91 6.80
C ILE A 125 1.47 -19.57 7.55
N VAL A 126 0.38 -19.18 8.19
CA VAL A 126 0.27 -17.91 8.92
C VAL A 126 0.12 -18.22 10.40
N THR A 127 1.08 -17.77 11.21
CA THR A 127 1.01 -17.89 12.67
C THR A 127 0.51 -16.59 13.26
N VAL A 128 -0.61 -16.64 13.99
CA VAL A 128 -1.24 -15.50 14.65
C VAL A 128 -1.22 -15.70 16.15
N ARG A 129 -0.74 -14.71 16.89
CA ARG A 129 -0.81 -14.70 18.35
C ARG A 129 -2.26 -14.52 18.79
N GLY A 130 -2.70 -15.33 19.76
CA GLY A 130 -4.03 -15.19 20.36
C GLY A 130 -4.10 -13.96 21.26
N ASP A 131 -5.32 -13.49 21.50
CA ASP A 131 -5.50 -12.28 22.32
C ASP A 131 -5.19 -12.56 23.80
N LYS A 132 -4.78 -11.52 24.53
CA LYS A 132 -4.39 -11.66 25.94
C LYS A 132 -5.53 -12.22 26.81
N THR A 133 -6.78 -11.92 26.45
CA THR A 133 -8.00 -12.33 27.15
C THR A 133 -8.50 -13.73 26.75
N GLU A 134 -7.98 -14.31 25.66
CA GLU A 134 -8.41 -15.63 25.18
C GLU A 134 -7.59 -16.75 25.84
N GLU A 135 -8.12 -17.96 25.94
CA GLU A 135 -7.32 -19.12 26.36
C GLU A 135 -6.31 -19.57 25.29
N ILE A 136 -6.42 -19.05 24.06
CA ILE A 136 -5.55 -19.40 22.95
C ILE A 136 -4.27 -18.56 23.03
N LEU A 137 -3.11 -19.21 23.03
CA LEU A 137 -1.80 -18.56 22.95
C LEU A 137 -1.47 -18.15 21.51
N LYS A 138 -1.70 -19.05 20.55
CA LYS A 138 -1.52 -18.80 19.11
C LYS A 138 -2.32 -19.78 18.27
N THR A 139 -2.70 -19.35 17.08
CA THR A 139 -3.33 -20.18 16.06
C THR A 139 -2.49 -20.17 14.79
N ILE A 140 -2.30 -21.34 14.21
CA ILE A 140 -1.60 -21.54 12.93
C ILE A 140 -2.66 -21.83 11.88
N TYR A 141 -2.67 -21.03 10.81
CA TYR A 141 -3.59 -21.17 9.68
C TYR A 141 -2.83 -21.54 8.42
N ARG A 142 -3.51 -22.24 7.51
CA ARG A 142 -3.14 -22.32 6.10
C ARG A 142 -3.94 -21.27 5.33
N LEU A 143 -3.23 -20.37 4.66
CA LEU A 143 -3.77 -19.45 3.68
C LEU A 143 -3.53 -20.02 2.29
N ASN A 144 -4.59 -20.30 1.55
CA ASN A 144 -4.55 -20.77 0.18
C ASN A 144 -4.93 -19.65 -0.78
N LEU A 145 -4.02 -19.32 -1.70
CA LEU A 145 -4.17 -18.30 -2.74
C LEU A 145 -4.19 -18.90 -4.16
N THR A 146 -4.56 -20.17 -4.32
CA THR A 146 -4.78 -20.78 -5.66
C THR A 146 -5.90 -20.08 -6.45
N ASN A 147 -6.81 -19.40 -5.76
CA ASN A 147 -7.65 -18.36 -6.36
C ASN A 147 -7.40 -17.05 -5.59
N PRO A 148 -6.53 -16.14 -6.07
CA PRO A 148 -6.18 -14.92 -5.35
C PRO A 148 -7.36 -13.94 -5.14
N ASN A 149 -8.46 -14.09 -5.89
CA ASN A 149 -9.67 -13.29 -5.70
C ASN A 149 -10.59 -13.85 -4.61
N GLN A 150 -10.39 -15.10 -4.21
CA GLN A 150 -11.16 -15.79 -3.17
C GLN A 150 -10.19 -16.53 -2.24
N PRO A 151 -9.42 -15.80 -1.41
CA PRO A 151 -8.47 -16.40 -0.50
C PRO A 151 -9.20 -17.32 0.49
N GLN A 152 -8.65 -18.51 0.73
CA GLN A 152 -9.22 -19.46 1.68
C GLN A 152 -8.29 -19.61 2.89
N LEU A 153 -8.87 -19.54 4.09
CA LEU A 153 -8.15 -19.70 5.34
C LEU A 153 -8.67 -20.93 6.09
N THR A 154 -7.76 -21.82 6.47
CA THR A 154 -8.10 -23.04 7.22
C THR A 154 -7.26 -23.11 8.49
N PRO A 155 -7.85 -23.21 9.69
CA PRO A 155 -7.08 -23.42 10.91
C PRO A 155 -6.41 -24.79 10.86
N LEU A 156 -5.13 -24.86 11.22
CA LEU A 156 -4.38 -26.12 11.32
C LEU A 156 -4.21 -26.54 12.78
N ILE A 157 -3.71 -25.62 13.62
CA ILE A 157 -3.36 -25.89 15.01
C ILE A 157 -3.75 -24.70 15.87
N ARG A 158 -4.36 -24.97 17.02
CA ARG A 158 -4.57 -24.00 18.10
C ARG A 158 -3.75 -24.43 19.30
N VAL A 159 -2.95 -23.51 19.84
CA VAL A 159 -2.15 -23.73 21.04
C VAL A 159 -2.81 -22.97 22.17
N TYR A 160 -3.17 -23.67 23.25
CA TYR A 160 -3.82 -23.09 24.42
C TYR A 160 -2.80 -22.72 25.50
N LYS A 161 -3.17 -21.74 26.34
CA LYS A 161 -2.46 -21.39 27.56
C LYS A 161 -2.57 -22.58 28.53
N LYS A 162 -1.47 -22.84 29.24
CA LYS A 162 -1.43 -23.84 30.31
C LYS A 162 -2.01 -23.26 31.59
#